data_AF-A0A0V1F2V5-F1
#
_entry.id   AF-A0A0V1F2V5-F1
#
_cell.length_a   1.000
_cell.length_b   1.000
_cell.length_c   1.000
_cell.angle_alpha   90.00
_cell.angle_beta   90.00
_cell.angle_gamma   90.00
#
_symmetry.space_group_name_H-M   'P 1'
#
loop_
_entity.id
_entity.type
_entity.pdbx_description
1 polymer ?
#
loop_
_entity_poly.entity_id
_entity_poly.type
_entity_poly.pdbx_seq_one_letter_code
_entity_poly.pdbx_strand_id
1 'polypeptide(L)'
;MIQDISSDQIGKTETSGSLSRLVDYINSYFVLLQNMIVAMRAHLSSYIEELVRAREELNSHALVRNLLALLNPCLGKARQLVKYEDSLSTGKQADDFTDWHI
;
A
#
# COMPACT_ATOMS: atom_id res chain seq x y z
N MET A 1 48.66 52.69 24.50
CA MET A 1 49.05 51.27 24.59
C MET A 1 47.97 50.47 23.87
N ILE A 2 48.20 50.13 22.60
CA ILE A 2 47.37 49.16 21.89
C ILE A 2 47.95 47.81 22.28
N GLN A 3 47.14 46.97 22.94
CA GLN A 3 47.54 45.61 23.29
C GLN A 3 47.75 44.83 22.00
N ASP A 4 48.95 44.29 21.80
CA ASP A 4 49.22 43.25 20.82
C ASP A 4 48.34 42.05 21.18
N ILE A 5 47.15 41.99 20.56
CA ILE A 5 46.38 40.76 20.50
C ILE A 5 47.22 39.83 19.62
N SER A 6 48.03 39.01 20.29
CA SER A 6 48.94 38.06 19.67
C SER A 6 48.21 37.24 18.60
N SER A 7 48.82 37.13 17.41
CA SER A 7 48.37 36.33 16.27
C SER A 7 47.87 34.92 16.68
N ASP A 8 48.43 34.35 17.75
CA ASP A 8 48.01 33.08 18.34
C ASP A 8 46.57 33.06 18.87
N GLN A 9 46.07 34.19 19.41
CA GLN A 9 44.67 34.28 19.86
C GLN A 9 43.71 34.33 18.67
N ILE A 10 44.07 35.06 17.61
CA ILE A 10 43.25 35.17 16.40
C ILE A 10 43.14 33.79 15.73
N GLY A 11 44.25 33.08 15.53
CA GLY A 11 44.25 31.72 14.97
C GLY A 11 43.45 30.70 15.81
N LYS A 12 43.48 30.80 17.14
CA LYS A 12 42.66 29.96 18.03
C LYS A 12 41.16 30.25 17.89
N THR A 13 40.76 31.51 17.73
CA THR A 13 39.35 31.88 17.54
C THR A 13 38.81 31.40 16.18
N GLU A 14 39.60 31.48 15.11
CA GLU A 14 39.23 30.98 13.79
C GLU A 14 39.12 29.45 13.76
N THR A 15 40.03 28.76 14.45
CA THR A 15 39.99 27.29 14.60
C THR A 15 38.76 26.87 15.41
N SER A 16 38.47 27.56 16.51
CA SER A 16 37.28 27.32 17.34
C SER A 16 35.98 27.56 16.55
N GLY A 17 35.88 28.64 15.79
CA GLY A 17 34.71 28.92 14.94
C GLY A 17 34.54 27.93 13.79
N SER A 18 35.63 27.34 13.28
CA SER A 18 35.59 26.30 12.25
C SER A 18 35.13 24.96 12.82
N LEU A 19 35.57 24.61 14.03
CA LEU A 19 35.09 23.42 14.74
C LEU A 19 33.61 23.52 15.13
N SER A 20 33.15 24.69 15.58
CA SER A 20 31.73 24.91 15.89
C SER A 20 30.85 24.65 14.67
N ARG A 21 31.22 25.20 13.50
CA ARG A 21 30.49 24.99 12.24
C ARG A 21 30.46 23.51 11.82
N LEU A 22 31.55 22.78 12.05
CA LEU A 22 31.60 21.35 11.78
C LEU A 22 30.66 20.56 12.70
N VAL A 23 30.62 20.89 14.00
CA VAL A 23 29.69 20.26 14.96
C VAL A 23 28.24 20.54 14.58
N ASP A 24 27.92 21.79 14.22
CA ASP A 24 26.57 22.17 13.78
C ASP A 24 26.15 21.41 12.51
N TYR A 25 27.08 21.25 11.56
CA TYR A 25 26.85 20.47 10.35
C TYR A 25 26.57 18.98 10.66
N ILE A 26 27.40 18.37 11.52
CA ILE A 26 27.22 16.96 11.93
C ILE A 26 25.88 16.77 12.64
N ASN A 27 25.52 17.68 13.54
CA ASN A 27 24.26 17.64 14.27
C ASN A 27 23.06 17.78 13.32
N SER A 28 23.13 18.73 12.37
CA SER A 28 22.08 18.90 11.36
C SER A 28 21.91 17.65 10.50
N TYR A 29 23.01 17.02 10.10
CA TYR A 29 22.98 15.80 9.30
C TYR A 29 22.41 14.62 10.09
N PHE A 30 22.76 14.50 11.37
CA PHE A 30 22.21 13.48 12.26
C PHE A 30 20.70 13.61 12.43
N VAL A 31 20.20 14.83 12.67
CA VAL A 31 18.75 15.11 12.76
C VAL A 31 18.03 14.76 11.46
N LEU A 32 18.61 15.10 10.30
CA LEU A 32 18.06 14.75 9.00
C LEU A 32 17.90 13.23 8.86
N LEU A 33 18.94 12.46 9.19
CA LEU A 33 18.91 10.99 9.14
C LEU A 33 17.86 10.40 10.09
N GLN A 34 17.77 10.93 11.31
CA GLN A 34 16.74 10.49 12.27
C GLN A 34 15.33 10.72 11.72
N ASN A 35 15.06 11.89 11.15
CA ASN A 35 13.76 12.22 10.57
C ASN A 35 13.42 11.29 9.39
N MET A 36 14.40 10.98 8.54
CA MET A 36 14.22 10.03 7.44
C MET A 36 13.87 8.64 7.96
N ILE A 37 14.57 8.14 8.98
CA ILE A 37 14.29 6.82 9.59
C ILE A 37 12.87 6.80 10.18
N VAL A 38 12.45 7.86 10.87
CA VAL A 38 11.11 7.96 11.44
C VAL A 38 10.06 7.94 10.34
N ALA A 39 10.25 8.71 9.26
CA ALA A 39 9.34 8.73 8.13
C ALA A 39 9.24 7.35 7.45
N MET A 40 10.38 6.71 7.18
CA MET A 40 10.41 5.37 6.58
C MET A 40 9.71 4.34 7.47
N ARG A 41 9.89 4.42 8.78
CA ARG A 41 9.18 3.54 9.74
C ARG A 41 7.67 3.76 9.68
N ALA A 42 7.21 5.01 9.66
CA ALA A 42 5.78 5.31 9.57
C ALA A 42 5.18 4.78 8.26
N HIS A 43 5.87 4.95 7.13
CA HIS A 43 5.43 4.39 5.85
C HIS A 43 5.34 2.87 5.88
N LEU A 44 6.36 2.19 6.40
CA LEU A 44 6.36 0.73 6.52
C LEU A 44 5.22 0.23 7.42
N SER A 45 4.95 0.90 8.55
CA SER A 45 3.82 0.57 9.42
C SER A 45 2.49 0.70 8.69
N SER A 46 2.28 1.79 7.95
CA SER A 46 1.07 2.00 7.14
C SER A 46 0.88 0.89 6.09
N TYR A 47 1.96 0.52 5.39
CA TYR A 47 1.89 -0.58 4.41
C TYR A 47 1.54 -1.92 5.06
N ILE A 48 2.10 -2.21 6.24
CA ILE A 48 1.78 -3.44 6.98
C ILE A 48 0.30 -3.47 7.38
N GLU A 49 -0.27 -2.35 7.83
CA GLU A 49 -1.69 -2.27 8.18
C GLU A 49 -2.61 -2.53 6.98
N GLU A 50 -2.30 -1.96 5.81
CA GLU A 50 -3.04 -2.21 4.59
C GLU A 50 -2.94 -3.67 4.14
N LEU A 51 -1.76 -4.27 4.22
CA LEU A 51 -1.56 -5.68 3.90
C LEU A 51 -2.34 -6.60 4.84
N VAL A 52 -2.38 -6.29 6.14
CA VAL A 52 -3.20 -7.02 7.11
C VAL A 52 -4.68 -6.90 6.77
N ARG A 53 -5.17 -5.70 6.45
CA ARG A 53 -6.56 -5.48 6.04
C ARG A 53 -6.93 -6.26 4.78
N ALA A 54 -6.10 -6.20 3.75
CA ALA A 54 -6.32 -6.95 2.50
C ALA A 54 -6.33 -8.46 2.75
N ARG A 55 -5.45 -8.97 3.63
CA ARG A 55 -5.44 -10.37 4.04
C ARG A 55 -6.70 -10.76 4.80
N GLU A 56 -7.20 -9.90 5.69
CA GLU A 56 -8.45 -10.14 6.42
C GLU A 56 -9.65 -10.15 5.47
N GLU A 57 -9.70 -9.23 4.51
CA GLU A 57 -10.74 -9.21 3.48
C GLU A 57 -10.72 -10.47 2.61
N LEU A 58 -9.54 -10.92 2.20
CA LEU A 58 -9.36 -12.17 1.45
C LEU A 58 -9.77 -13.41 2.25
N ASN A 59 -9.38 -13.47 3.53
CA ASN A 59 -9.75 -14.57 4.42
C ASN A 59 -11.19 -14.47 4.92
N SER A 60 -11.84 -13.33 4.75
CA SER A 60 -13.23 -13.18 5.13
C SER A 60 -14.11 -14.07 4.25
N HIS A 61 -15.19 -14.57 4.83
CA HIS A 61 -16.23 -15.24 4.07
C HIS A 61 -16.84 -14.35 2.96
N ALA A 62 -16.52 -13.05 2.91
CA ALA A 62 -16.99 -12.16 1.85
C ALA A 62 -16.42 -12.55 0.49
N LEU A 63 -15.14 -12.96 0.38
CA LEU A 63 -14.58 -13.38 -0.91
C LEU A 63 -15.34 -14.59 -1.47
N VAL A 64 -15.52 -15.63 -0.64
CA VAL A 64 -16.27 -16.83 -1.03
C VAL A 64 -17.72 -16.49 -1.37
N ARG A 65 -18.37 -15.62 -0.58
CA ARG A 65 -19.75 -15.16 -0.85
C ARG A 65 -19.84 -14.36 -2.15
N ASN A 66 -18.89 -13.48 -2.43
CA ASN A 66 -18.85 -12.66 -3.64
C ASN A 66 -18.60 -13.53 -4.88
N LEU A 67 -17.68 -14.50 -4.78
CA LEU A 67 -17.46 -15.49 -5.83
C LEU A 67 -18.71 -16.34 -6.07
N LEU A 68 -19.37 -16.82 -5.02
CA LEU A 68 -20.62 -17.56 -5.14
C LEU A 68 -21.74 -16.71 -5.76
N ALA A 69 -21.85 -15.43 -5.40
CA ALA A 69 -22.82 -14.52 -5.98
C ALA A 69 -22.60 -14.32 -7.49
N LEU A 70 -21.35 -14.26 -7.94
CA LEU A 70 -21.00 -14.17 -9.37
C LEU A 70 -21.22 -15.48 -10.12
N LEU A 71 -20.95 -16.63 -9.48
CA LEU A 71 -21.04 -17.95 -10.12
C LEU A 71 -22.48 -18.51 -10.15
N ASN A 72 -23.33 -18.15 -9.20
CA ASN A 72 -24.71 -18.63 -9.11
C ASN A 72 -25.54 -18.37 -10.38
N PRO A 73 -25.53 -17.16 -10.97
CA PRO A 73 -26.23 -16.90 -12.23
C PRO A 73 -25.72 -17.78 -13.38
N CYS A 74 -24.41 -18.01 -13.47
CA CYS A 74 -23.81 -18.86 -14.50
C CYS A 74 -24.26 -20.32 -14.36
N LEU A 75 -24.33 -20.84 -13.13
CA LEU A 75 -24.86 -22.18 -12.84
C LEU A 75 -26.36 -22.29 -13.19
N GLY A 76 -27.14 -21.24 -12.90
CA GLY A 76 -28.55 -21.16 -13.30
C GLY A 76 -28.73 -21.25 -14.81
N LYS A 77 -27.96 -20.45 -15.57
CA LYS A 77 -27.98 -20.43 -17.04
C LYS A 77 -27.49 -21.76 -17.63
N ALA A 78 -26.43 -22.35 -17.09
CA ALA A 78 -25.94 -23.66 -17.51
C ALA A 78 -27.01 -24.75 -17.33
N ARG A 79 -27.74 -24.74 -16.21
CA ARG A 79 -28.88 -25.66 -15.98
C ARG A 79 -30.03 -25.42 -16.94
N GLN A 80 -30.32 -24.16 -17.29
CA GLN A 80 -31.35 -23.83 -18.27
C GLN A 80 -30.97 -24.34 -19.67
N LEU A 81 -29.70 -24.21 -20.07
CA LEU A 81 -29.19 -24.74 -21.33
C LEU A 81 -29.31 -26.27 -21.42
N VAL A 82 -28.95 -27.00 -20.35
CA VAL A 82 -29.12 -28.46 -20.31
C VAL A 82 -30.60 -28.86 -20.47
N LYS A 83 -31.53 -28.17 -19.78
CA LYS A 83 -32.96 -28.43 -19.94
C LYS A 83 -33.49 -28.15 -21.34
N TYR A 84 -32.95 -27.13 -22.00
CA TYR A 84 -33.30 -26.81 -23.37
C TYR A 84 -32.82 -27.91 -24.33
N GLU A 85 -31.60 -28.41 -24.15
CA GLU A 85 -31.05 -29.54 -24.92
C GLU A 85 -31.86 -30.84 -24.71
N ASP A 86 -32.24 -31.14 -23.47
CA ASP A 86 -33.12 -32.28 -23.15
C ASP A 86 -34.51 -32.15 -23.81
N SER A 87 -35.05 -30.91 -23.86
CA SER A 87 -36.35 -30.62 -24.47
C SER A 87 -36.31 -30.74 -26.00
N LEU A 88 -35.23 -30.25 -26.62
CA LEU A 88 -34.93 -30.46 -28.04
C LEU A 88 -34.81 -31.94 -28.39
N SER A 89 -34.13 -32.71 -27.55
CA SER A 89 -33.91 -34.15 -27.76
C SER A 89 -35.19 -34.99 -27.59
N THR A 90 -36.15 -34.50 -26.81
CA THR A 90 -37.44 -35.18 -26.56
C THR A 90 -38.60 -34.65 -27.40
N GLY A 91 -38.38 -33.66 -28.26
CA GLY A 91 -39.38 -33.09 -29.18
C GLY A 91 -40.49 -32.29 -28.50
N LYS A 92 -40.34 -31.96 -27.21
CA LYS A 92 -41.27 -31.09 -26.47
C LYS A 92 -40.87 -29.63 -26.70
N GLN A 93 -41.84 -28.78 -27.01
CA GLN A 93 -41.63 -27.34 -27.16
C GLN A 93 -41.06 -26.79 -25.84
N ALA A 94 -39.81 -26.29 -25.88
CA ALA A 94 -39.19 -25.68 -24.73
C ALA A 94 -39.94 -24.38 -24.40
N ASP A 95 -40.34 -24.22 -23.14
CA ASP A 95 -40.91 -22.95 -22.65
C ASP A 95 -39.96 -21.80 -22.98
N ASP A 96 -40.58 -20.70 -23.44
CA ASP A 96 -39.96 -19.55 -24.10
C ASP A 96 -38.74 -19.01 -23.33
N PHE A 97 -37.57 -19.08 -23.96
CA PHE A 97 -36.26 -18.73 -23.40
C PHE A 97 -36.01 -17.21 -23.50
N THR A 98 -37.02 -16.39 -23.24
CA THR A 98 -37.06 -14.97 -23.63
C THR A 98 -36.36 -14.00 -22.67
N ASP A 99 -35.66 -14.47 -21.64
CA ASP A 99 -34.98 -13.59 -20.67
C ASP A 99 -33.45 -13.77 -20.66
N TRP A 100 -32.85 -13.69 -21.85
CA TRP A 100 -31.39 -13.66 -22.03
C TRP A 100 -30.91 -12.21 -22.14
N HIS A 101 -30.88 -11.48 -21.02
CA HIS A 101 -30.11 -10.23 -20.93
C HIS A 101 -29.05 -10.29 -19.82
N ILE A 102 -27.92 -9.63 -20.09
CA ILE A 102 -26.75 -9.47 -19.22
C ILE A 102 -26.91 -8.18 -18.43
#